data_AF-A0AA36HEX0-F1
#
_entry.id   AF-A0AA36HEX0-F1
#
_cell.length_a   1.000
_cell.length_b   1.000
_cell.length_c   1.000
_cell.angle_alpha   90.00
_cell.angle_beta   90.00
_cell.angle_gamma   90.00
#
_symmetry.space_group_name_H-M   'P 1'
#
loop_
_entity.id
_entity.type
_entity.pdbx_description
1 polymer ?
#
loop_
_entity_poly.entity_id
_entity_poly.type
_entity_poly.pdbx_seq_one_letter_code
_entity_poly.pdbx_strand_id
1 'polypeptide(L)'
;MSFLEMLLLWLTPLFLVSVDAIHIGVKGVLKCPDPYSNVASISLMERDFGKTFFGFIDDDDVLDHKEVELNKPFEIGGSETEIFGVEPYILLRYRCQEDYKEEVIELGDVWFRDRVFQLQKNLATGETILN
;
A
#
# COMPACT_ATOMS: atom_id res chain seq x y z
N MET A 1 44.83 -16.64 -30.98
CA MET A 1 44.09 -16.37 -29.73
C MET A 1 45.03 -16.60 -28.57
N SER A 2 45.40 -15.54 -27.85
CA SER A 2 46.32 -15.63 -26.70
C SER A 2 45.54 -15.95 -25.43
N PHE A 3 46.18 -16.58 -24.45
CA PHE A 3 45.62 -16.93 -23.14
C PHE A 3 45.04 -15.72 -22.37
N LEU A 4 45.41 -14.49 -22.77
CA LEU A 4 44.99 -13.25 -22.11
C LEU A 4 43.57 -12.81 -22.48
N GLU A 5 43.12 -13.12 -23.71
CA GLU A 5 41.75 -12.79 -24.15
C GLU A 5 40.70 -13.73 -23.54
N MET A 6 41.13 -14.95 -23.19
CA MET A 6 40.22 -15.94 -22.63
C MET A 6 39.85 -15.61 -21.18
N LEU A 7 40.67 -14.87 -20.42
CA LEU A 7 40.42 -14.53 -19.01
C LEU A 7 39.37 -13.43 -18.79
N LEU A 8 39.07 -12.62 -19.82
CA LEU A 8 38.14 -11.48 -19.73
C LEU A 8 36.66 -11.85 -19.87
N LEU A 9 36.34 -13.07 -20.31
CA LEU A 9 34.97 -13.56 -20.51
C LEU A 9 34.29 -14.11 -19.24
N TRP A 10 34.95 -14.04 -18.09
CA TRP A 10 34.57 -14.73 -16.85
C TRP A 10 34.16 -13.73 -15.76
N LEU A 11 34.18 -12.42 -16.05
CA LEU A 11 34.17 -11.37 -15.04
C LEU A 11 32.90 -10.52 -14.90
N THR A 12 31.80 -10.80 -15.61
CA THR A 12 30.52 -10.17 -15.26
C THR A 12 29.32 -10.99 -15.73
N PRO A 13 28.68 -11.80 -14.88
CA PRO A 13 27.23 -11.83 -14.94
C PRO A 13 26.79 -10.45 -14.44
N LEU A 14 26.63 -9.49 -15.36
CA LEU A 14 25.82 -8.30 -15.12
C LEU A 14 24.38 -8.82 -14.90
N PHE A 15 24.10 -9.25 -13.68
CA PHE A 15 22.74 -9.37 -13.18
C PHE A 15 22.23 -7.94 -13.07
N LEU A 16 21.78 -7.40 -14.19
CA LEU A 16 20.91 -6.23 -14.21
C LEU A 16 19.55 -6.69 -13.70
N VAL A 17 19.43 -6.82 -12.38
CA VAL A 17 18.11 -6.97 -11.75
C VAL A 17 17.48 -5.57 -11.78
N SER A 18 16.58 -5.33 -12.73
CA SER A 18 15.68 -4.19 -12.64
C SER A 18 14.61 -4.52 -11.62
N VAL A 19 14.52 -3.73 -10.56
CA VAL A 19 13.37 -3.75 -9.65
C VAL A 19 12.40 -2.72 -10.18
N ASP A 20 11.24 -3.18 -10.66
CA ASP A 20 10.16 -2.29 -11.07
C ASP A 20 9.38 -1.87 -9.83
N ALA A 21 8.94 -0.61 -9.80
CA ALA A 21 8.01 -0.14 -8.78
C ALA A 21 6.66 -0.85 -8.96
N ILE A 22 6.07 -1.30 -7.86
CA ILE A 22 4.75 -1.90 -7.82
C ILE A 22 3.73 -0.81 -7.48
N HIS A 23 2.62 -0.75 -8.19
CA HIS A 23 1.52 0.16 -7.88
C HIS A 23 0.43 -0.52 -7.04
N ILE A 24 0.03 0.14 -5.95
CA ILE A 24 -1.05 -0.29 -5.06
C ILE A 24 -2.14 0.75 -5.12
N GLY A 25 -3.36 0.31 -5.43
CA GLY A 25 -4.54 1.18 -5.45
C GLY A 25 -5.67 0.62 -4.60
N VAL A 26 -6.50 1.50 -4.06
CA VAL A 26 -7.78 1.14 -3.42
C VAL A 26 -8.87 2.02 -3.99
N LYS A 27 -9.92 1.39 -4.51
CA LYS A 27 -11.17 2.04 -4.91
C LYS A 27 -12.27 1.61 -3.96
N GLY A 28 -13.14 2.51 -3.56
CA GLY A 28 -14.12 2.13 -2.56
C GLY A 28 -15.20 3.15 -2.23
N VAL A 29 -16.02 2.79 -1.25
CA VAL A 29 -17.05 3.65 -0.65
C VAL A 29 -17.09 3.40 0.86
N LEU A 30 -17.03 4.49 1.63
CA LEU A 30 -17.28 4.46 3.07
C LEU A 30 -18.74 4.83 3.34
N LYS A 31 -19.54 3.92 3.88
CA LYS A 31 -20.96 4.13 4.15
C LYS A 31 -21.18 4.52 5.60
N CYS A 32 -21.94 5.60 5.81
CA CYS A 32 -22.43 6.03 7.12
C CYS A 32 -23.81 6.69 6.93
N PRO A 33 -24.91 6.09 7.43
CA PRO A 33 -26.27 6.59 7.18
C PRO A 33 -26.56 7.98 7.75
N ASP A 34 -26.06 8.26 8.95
CA ASP A 34 -26.27 9.54 9.66
C ASP A 34 -24.93 10.04 10.22
N PRO A 35 -24.08 10.64 9.36
CA PRO A 35 -22.72 10.96 9.72
C PRO A 35 -22.63 12.21 10.58
N TYR A 36 -21.92 12.10 11.71
CA TYR A 36 -21.52 13.28 12.50
C TYR A 36 -20.55 14.18 11.72
N SER A 37 -19.65 13.60 10.92
CA SER A 37 -18.79 14.28 9.94
C SER A 37 -18.96 13.65 8.56
N ASN A 38 -19.13 14.46 7.52
CA ASN A 38 -19.23 13.99 6.13
C ASN A 38 -17.88 13.62 5.51
N VAL A 39 -16.77 13.78 6.25
CA VAL A 39 -15.41 13.53 5.75
C VAL A 39 -14.69 12.53 6.65
N ALA A 40 -13.93 11.63 6.03
CA ALA A 40 -12.95 10.76 6.67
C ALA A 40 -11.56 10.97 6.07
N SER A 41 -10.52 10.74 6.87
CA SER A 41 -9.13 10.75 6.44
C SER A 41 -8.67 9.32 6.19
N ILE A 42 -8.09 9.08 5.01
CA ILE A 42 -7.57 7.79 4.57
C ILE A 42 -6.08 7.96 4.25
N SER A 43 -5.25 7.11 4.84
CA SER A 43 -3.86 6.91 4.41
C SER A 43 -3.68 5.49 3.88
N LEU A 44 -3.05 5.35 2.72
CA LEU A 44 -2.52 4.08 2.23
C LEU A 44 -1.09 3.96 2.76
N MET A 45 -0.84 2.92 3.53
CA MET A 45 0.42 2.67 4.19
C MET A 45 1.01 1.35 3.72
N GLU A 46 2.32 1.23 3.80
CA GLU A 46 3.09 0.00 3.69
C GLU A 46 3.57 -0.37 5.11
N ARG A 47 3.54 -1.67 5.46
CA ARG A 47 4.06 -2.15 6.75
C ARG A 47 5.48 -2.67 6.57
N ASP A 48 6.46 -1.89 7.03
CA ASP A 48 7.85 -2.31 6.95
C ASP A 48 8.17 -3.31 8.09
N PHE A 49 8.20 -4.60 7.78
CA PHE A 49 8.90 -5.59 8.62
C PHE A 49 10.39 -5.66 8.27
N GLY A 50 11.04 -4.50 8.28
CA GLY A 50 12.47 -4.24 8.24
C GLY A 50 13.31 -5.32 7.55
N LYS A 51 13.37 -5.35 6.22
CA LYS A 51 14.50 -5.96 5.47
C LYS A 51 14.77 -5.28 4.13
N THR A 52 15.13 -4.00 4.15
CA THR A 52 15.99 -3.48 3.09
C THR A 52 17.37 -4.17 3.17
N PHE A 53 18.01 -4.40 2.02
CA PHE A 53 19.33 -5.08 1.91
C PHE A 53 20.47 -4.36 2.69
N PHE A 54 20.21 -3.16 3.23
CA PHE A 54 21.15 -2.36 4.01
C PHE A 54 20.73 -2.07 5.46
N GLY A 55 19.64 -2.67 5.96
CA GLY A 55 19.32 -2.66 7.40
C GLY A 55 19.06 -1.28 8.01
N PHE A 56 18.58 -0.33 7.20
CA PHE A 56 17.97 0.89 7.74
C PHE A 56 16.54 0.52 8.14
N ILE A 57 16.22 0.73 9.41
CA ILE A 57 14.87 0.64 9.96
C ILE A 57 14.14 1.86 9.40
N ASP A 58 13.14 1.67 8.54
CA ASP A 58 12.23 2.75 8.16
C ASP A 58 10.96 2.69 9.04
N ASP A 59 10.32 3.83 9.25
CA ASP A 59 9.00 3.90 9.84
C ASP A 59 7.97 3.50 8.77
N ASP A 60 6.79 2.94 9.13
CA ASP A 60 5.73 2.57 8.15
C ASP A 60 5.53 3.65 7.08
N ASP A 61 5.74 3.30 5.81
CA ASP A 61 5.76 4.25 4.72
C ASP A 61 4.36 4.71 4.33
N VAL A 62 4.17 6.04 4.30
CA VAL A 62 2.93 6.65 3.79
C VAL A 62 3.00 6.68 2.27
N LEU A 63 2.31 5.76 1.61
CA LEU A 63 2.24 5.71 0.15
C LEU A 63 1.37 6.82 -0.45
N ASP A 64 0.24 7.14 0.21
CA ASP A 64 -0.63 8.26 -0.15
C ASP A 64 -1.54 8.65 1.02
N HIS A 65 -2.06 9.88 1.01
CA HIS A 65 -3.02 10.38 1.99
C HIS A 65 -4.07 11.28 1.34
N LYS A 66 -5.33 11.14 1.75
CA LYS A 66 -6.38 12.07 1.36
C LYS A 66 -7.57 12.09 2.31
N GLU A 67 -8.33 13.18 2.23
CA GLU A 67 -9.69 13.26 2.75
C GLU A 67 -10.70 12.75 1.72
N VAL A 68 -11.71 12.02 2.19
CA VAL A 68 -12.80 11.48 1.35
C VAL A 68 -14.15 11.82 1.92
N GLU A 69 -15.11 12.10 1.03
CA GLU A 69 -16.51 12.28 1.42
C GLU A 69 -17.18 10.93 1.69
N LEU A 70 -17.92 10.84 2.80
CA LEU A 70 -18.73 9.68 3.12
C LEU A 70 -19.86 9.51 2.12
N ASN A 71 -20.25 8.25 1.91
CA ASN A 71 -21.29 7.83 0.97
C ASN A 71 -20.99 8.18 -0.51
N LYS A 72 -19.76 8.58 -0.85
CA LYS A 72 -19.28 8.78 -2.22
C LYS A 72 -18.13 7.82 -2.56
N PRO A 73 -17.93 7.51 -3.86
CA PRO A 73 -16.76 6.77 -4.30
C PRO A 73 -15.45 7.51 -4.03
N PHE A 74 -14.39 6.76 -3.73
CA PHE A 74 -13.03 7.27 -3.57
C PHE A 74 -12.02 6.36 -4.26
N GLU A 75 -10.89 6.93 -4.69
CA GLU A 75 -9.71 6.18 -5.16
C GLU A 75 -8.43 6.73 -4.53
N ILE A 76 -7.60 5.89 -3.91
CA ILE A 76 -6.28 6.24 -3.36
C ILE A 76 -5.24 5.27 -3.94
N GLY A 77 -4.00 5.70 -4.14
CA GLY A 77 -2.97 4.79 -4.61
C GLY A 77 -1.57 5.38 -4.59
N GLY A 78 -0.59 4.51 -4.43
CA GLY A 78 0.83 4.84 -4.39
C GLY A 78 1.67 3.76 -5.04
N SER A 79 2.97 3.98 -5.12
CA SER A 79 3.91 3.03 -5.70
C SER A 79 5.09 2.84 -4.79
N GLU A 80 5.56 1.60 -4.69
CA GLU A 80 6.68 1.23 -3.83
C GLU A 80 7.66 0.33 -4.58
N THR A 81 8.96 0.43 -4.28
CA THR A 81 10.01 -0.35 -4.93
C THR A 81 10.61 -1.35 -3.95
N GLU A 82 10.03 -2.54 -3.88
CA GLU A 82 10.48 -3.59 -2.98
C GLU A 82 10.73 -4.93 -3.65
N ILE A 83 11.75 -5.63 -3.15
CA ILE A 83 12.23 -6.92 -3.67
C ILE A 83 11.50 -8.09 -3.02
N PHE A 84 10.87 -7.88 -1.85
CA PHE A 84 10.29 -8.95 -1.04
C PHE A 84 8.76 -8.88 -0.95
N GLY A 85 8.10 -8.09 -1.81
CA GLY A 85 6.66 -7.85 -1.72
C GLY A 85 6.32 -6.85 -0.63
N VAL A 86 5.14 -6.25 -0.75
CA VAL A 86 4.64 -5.15 0.09
C VAL A 86 3.45 -5.63 0.93
N GLU A 87 3.31 -5.11 2.14
CA GLU A 87 2.23 -5.43 3.08
C GLU A 87 1.28 -4.21 3.28
N PRO A 88 0.49 -3.81 2.26
CA PRO A 88 -0.23 -2.57 2.32
C PRO A 88 -1.47 -2.64 3.22
N TYR A 89 -1.75 -1.52 3.89
CA TYR A 89 -2.93 -1.35 4.71
C TYR A 89 -3.52 0.06 4.60
N ILE A 90 -4.80 0.20 4.96
CA ILE A 90 -5.44 1.51 5.09
C ILE A 90 -5.51 1.90 6.56
N LEU A 91 -4.98 3.08 6.89
CA LEU A 91 -5.28 3.77 8.15
C LEU A 91 -6.46 4.72 7.93
N LEU A 92 -7.59 4.41 8.58
CA LEU A 92 -8.85 5.12 8.41
C LEU A 92 -9.20 5.87 9.70
N ARG A 93 -9.40 7.18 9.57
CA ARG A 93 -9.80 8.08 10.67
C ARG A 93 -11.11 8.76 10.33
N TYR A 94 -12.12 8.62 11.18
CA TYR A 94 -13.47 9.04 10.85
C TYR A 94 -14.33 9.34 12.07
N ARG A 95 -15.47 9.99 11.80
CA ARG A 95 -16.48 10.33 12.81
C ARG A 95 -17.88 10.10 12.26
N CYS A 96 -18.27 8.82 12.21
CA CYS A 96 -19.60 8.43 11.74
C CYS A 96 -20.65 8.66 12.84
N GLN A 97 -20.32 8.33 14.08
CA GLN A 97 -21.10 8.65 15.27
C GLN A 97 -20.39 9.78 16.05
N GLU A 98 -20.89 10.15 17.24
CA GLU A 98 -20.31 11.20 18.08
C GLU A 98 -18.81 10.96 18.39
N ASP A 99 -18.43 9.69 18.56
CA ASP A 99 -17.05 9.30 18.83
C ASP A 99 -16.18 9.32 17.57
N TYR A 100 -14.96 9.84 17.75
CA TYR A 100 -13.90 9.70 16.77
C TYR A 100 -13.34 8.27 16.80
N LYS A 101 -13.12 7.68 15.63
CA LYS A 101 -12.57 6.33 15.47
C LYS A 101 -11.37 6.33 14.53
N GLU A 102 -10.43 5.45 14.85
CA GLU A 102 -9.26 5.14 14.05
C GLU A 102 -9.19 3.62 13.89
N GLU A 103 -9.05 3.15 12.66
CA GLU A 103 -9.05 1.72 12.31
C GLU A 103 -7.99 1.41 11.26
N VAL A 104 -7.40 0.23 11.36
CA VAL A 104 -6.50 -0.36 10.35
C VAL A 104 -7.27 -1.41 9.55
N ILE A 105 -7.16 -1.35 8.23
CA ILE A 105 -7.74 -2.34 7.30
C ILE A 105 -6.60 -2.95 6.49
N GLU A 106 -6.27 -4.20 6.81
CA GLU A 106 -5.30 -5.00 6.05
C GLU A 106 -5.82 -5.23 4.63
N LEU A 107 -5.01 -4.92 3.61
CA LEU A 107 -5.33 -5.24 2.22
C LEU A 107 -4.78 -6.62 1.82
N GLY A 108 -3.80 -7.11 2.58
CA GLY A 108 -3.10 -8.36 2.35
C GLY A 108 -1.94 -8.21 1.37
N ASP A 109 -1.03 -9.17 1.42
CA ASP A 109 0.27 -9.09 0.76
C ASP A 109 0.15 -8.95 -0.76
N VAL A 110 1.03 -8.13 -1.34
CA VAL A 110 1.13 -7.93 -2.79
C VAL A 110 2.54 -8.29 -3.25
N TRP A 111 2.61 -9.23 -4.19
CA TRP A 111 3.87 -9.80 -4.65
C TRP A 111 4.09 -9.47 -6.13
N PHE A 112 5.12 -8.68 -6.42
CA PHE A 112 5.73 -8.50 -7.75
C PHE A 112 4.81 -7.98 -8.88
N ARG A 113 3.61 -7.48 -8.58
CA ARG A 113 2.64 -6.99 -9.57
C ARG A 113 1.72 -5.94 -8.98
N ASP A 114 1.31 -4.99 -9.82
CA ASP A 114 0.31 -3.98 -9.47
C ASP A 114 -0.99 -4.62 -9.00
N ARG A 115 -1.62 -4.00 -8.00
CA ARG A 115 -2.88 -4.47 -7.45
C ARG A 115 -3.80 -3.32 -7.08
N VAL A 116 -5.07 -3.45 -7.47
CA VAL A 116 -6.13 -2.53 -7.07
C VAL A 116 -7.19 -3.29 -6.28
N PHE A 117 -7.39 -2.88 -5.04
CA PHE A 117 -8.38 -3.43 -4.14
C PHE A 117 -9.71 -2.69 -4.24
N GLN A 118 -10.81 -3.42 -4.06
CA GLN A 118 -12.15 -2.86 -3.95
C GLN A 118 -12.62 -2.90 -2.49
N LEU A 119 -12.73 -1.75 -1.84
CA LEU A 119 -13.10 -1.61 -0.43
C LEU A 119 -14.53 -1.07 -0.26
N GLN A 120 -15.39 -1.84 0.40
CA GLN A 120 -16.66 -1.34 0.93
C GLN A 120 -16.66 -1.47 2.45
N LYS A 121 -16.84 -0.35 3.15
CA LYS A 121 -16.83 -0.31 4.61
C LYS A 121 -18.09 0.36 5.12
N ASN A 122 -18.82 -0.29 6.01
CA ASN A 122 -19.92 0.33 6.76
C ASN A 122 -19.37 0.82 8.11
N LEU A 123 -19.27 2.13 8.27
CA LEU A 123 -18.68 2.78 9.44
C LEU A 123 -19.58 2.70 10.69
N ALA A 124 -20.87 2.41 10.51
CA ALA A 124 -21.81 2.25 11.63
C ALA A 124 -21.79 0.82 12.19
N THR A 125 -21.67 -0.20 11.33
CA THR A 125 -21.69 -1.61 11.73
C THR A 125 -20.30 -2.23 11.89
N GLY A 126 -19.27 -1.60 11.31
CA GLY A 126 -17.90 -2.12 11.25
C GLY A 126 -17.67 -3.13 10.11
N GLU A 127 -18.71 -3.52 9.37
CA GLU A 127 -18.62 -4.48 8.26
C GLU A 127 -17.66 -4.00 7.17
N THR A 128 -16.74 -4.88 6.77
CA THR A 128 -15.75 -4.64 5.71
C THR A 128 -15.86 -5.72 4.65
N ILE A 129 -15.94 -5.32 3.38
CA ILE A 129 -15.82 -6.20 2.22
C ILE A 129 -14.62 -5.72 1.41
N LEU A 130 -13.69 -6.63 1.15
CA LEU A 130 -12.47 -6.39 0.39
C LEU A 130 -12.38 -7.44 -0.72
N ASN A 131 -12.23 -7.00 -1.98
CA ASN A 131 -12.06 -7.86 -3.16
C ASN A 131 -10.87 -7.44 -4.02
#